data_AF-A0A6N7AP73-F1
#
_entry.id   AF-A0A6N7AP73-F1
#
_cell.length_a   1.000
_cell.length_b   1.000
_cell.length_c   1.000
_cell.angle_alpha   90.00
_cell.angle_beta   90.00
_cell.angle_gamma   90.00
#
_symmetry.space_group_name_H-M   'P 1'
#
loop_
_entity.id
_entity.type
_entity.pdbx_description
1 polymer ?
#
loop_
_entity_poly.entity_id
_entity_poly.type
_entity_poly.pdbx_seq_one_letter_code
_entity_poly.pdbx_strand_id
1 'polypeptide(L)'
;MKRTTFVVMAAAMILGLVTVAYAIHEMIPSETQMAMPGPNAGQLNEYIVRYKPYTDWELWPKKGKFYEGTEPHGALLTTFVNDAAFHSIFEKKGMYDGSIIVKENYTADKKFVALTVMYKIKGYNPNAGDWFWAKYDPDGKAVASGKVDACINCHSKKKDNDYIFTGEVMKK
;
A
#
# COMPACT_ATOMS: atom_id res chain seq x y z
N MET A 1 68.36 41.51 51.92
CA MET A 1 68.19 42.97 51.99
C MET A 1 66.88 43.33 51.31
N LYS A 2 65.94 43.99 52.02
CA LYS A 2 64.83 44.90 51.59
C LYS A 2 64.40 44.83 50.09
N ARG A 3 63.13 44.83 49.65
CA ARG A 3 61.83 45.31 50.18
C ARG A 3 60.75 45.09 49.06
N THR A 4 59.49 44.88 49.45
CA THR A 4 58.17 45.39 48.90
C THR A 4 58.10 46.00 47.49
N THR A 5 57.04 45.98 46.66
CA THR A 5 55.62 45.49 46.59
C THR A 5 55.13 45.94 45.19
N PHE A 6 54.18 45.26 44.53
CA PHE A 6 53.00 45.90 43.88
C PHE A 6 52.01 44.84 43.39
N VAL A 7 50.76 44.99 43.84
CA VAL A 7 49.57 44.26 43.38
C VAL A 7 48.98 45.04 42.21
N VAL A 8 48.63 44.38 41.11
CA VAL A 8 47.50 44.77 40.25
C VAL A 8 46.77 43.51 39.80
N MET A 9 45.50 43.43 40.20
CA MET A 9 44.52 42.47 39.70
C MET A 9 44.31 42.66 38.19
N ALA A 10 44.20 41.56 37.46
CA ALA A 10 43.43 41.51 36.23
C ALA A 10 42.65 40.19 36.20
N ALA A 11 41.35 40.33 36.38
CA ALA A 11 40.37 39.27 36.28
C ALA A 11 40.07 38.93 34.80
N ALA A 12 39.45 37.75 34.64
CA ALA A 12 38.72 37.27 33.47
C ALA A 12 39.56 36.65 32.34
N MET A 13 39.43 35.33 32.18
CA MET A 13 38.42 34.78 31.26
C MET A 13 38.30 33.26 31.49
N ILE A 14 37.10 32.85 31.90
CA ILE A 14 36.65 31.46 31.88
C ILE A 14 36.02 31.22 30.50
N LEU A 15 36.63 30.38 29.68
CA LEU A 15 35.99 29.66 28.58
C LEU A 15 36.77 28.34 28.49
N GLY A 16 36.25 27.22 28.96
CA GLY A 16 35.10 26.56 28.37
C GLY A 16 35.60 25.35 27.59
N LEU A 17 36.12 24.34 28.30
CA LEU A 17 36.48 23.04 27.72
C LEU A 17 35.19 22.30 27.38
N VAL A 18 34.63 22.57 26.20
CA VAL A 18 33.54 21.78 25.63
C VAL A 18 34.17 20.54 24.99
N THR A 19 33.99 19.41 25.65
CA THR A 19 34.23 18.08 25.07
C THR A 19 33.37 17.91 23.83
N VAL A 20 33.97 17.90 22.65
CA VAL A 20 33.28 17.48 21.43
C VAL A 20 33.20 15.96 21.46
N ALA A 21 32.20 15.43 22.16
CA ALA A 21 31.73 14.08 21.92
C ALA A 21 31.12 14.09 20.51
N TYR A 22 31.84 13.53 19.54
CA TYR A 22 31.31 13.23 18.23
C TYR A 22 30.19 12.19 18.41
N ALA A 23 28.97 12.67 18.63
CA ALA A 23 27.76 11.91 18.37
C ALA A 23 27.66 11.77 16.86
N ILE A 24 28.26 10.70 16.33
CA ILE A 24 27.82 10.07 15.09
C ILE A 24 26.37 9.65 15.34
N HIS A 25 25.43 10.58 15.15
CA HIS A 25 24.08 10.21 14.79
C HIS A 25 24.25 9.49 13.45
N GLU A 26 24.11 8.16 13.49
CA GLU A 26 23.70 7.42 12.32
C GLU A 26 22.44 8.10 11.81
N MET A 27 22.60 8.95 10.78
CA MET A 27 21.51 9.24 9.87
C MET A 27 21.20 7.89 9.22
N ILE A 28 20.36 7.09 9.88
CA ILE A 28 19.55 6.11 9.19
C ILE A 28 18.87 6.94 8.11
N PRO A 29 19.19 6.77 6.82
CA PRO A 29 18.40 7.41 5.79
C PRO A 29 16.99 6.94 6.07
N SER A 30 16.08 7.88 6.38
CA SER A 30 14.65 7.60 6.43
C SER A 30 14.38 6.72 5.22
N GLU A 31 14.04 5.45 5.43
CA GLU A 31 13.67 4.54 4.37
C GLU A 31 12.73 5.33 3.47
N THR A 32 13.17 5.60 2.24
CA THR A 32 12.41 6.40 1.30
C THR A 32 11.06 5.75 1.20
N GLN A 33 10.04 6.35 1.82
CA GLN A 33 8.68 5.84 1.84
C GLN A 33 8.23 5.86 0.38
N MET A 34 8.36 4.73 -0.30
CA MET A 34 8.18 4.67 -1.75
C MET A 34 6.74 5.03 -2.09
N ALA A 35 6.59 5.93 -3.06
CA ALA A 35 5.28 6.37 -3.50
C ALA A 35 4.48 5.19 -4.08
N MET A 36 3.17 5.20 -3.84
CA MET A 36 2.25 4.24 -4.44
C MET A 36 2.28 4.34 -5.99
N PRO A 37 2.04 3.23 -6.72
CA PRO A 37 2.36 3.12 -8.17
C PRO A 37 1.48 3.94 -9.14
N GLY A 38 0.55 4.75 -8.64
CA GLY A 38 -0.39 5.50 -9.48
C GLY A 38 -1.28 4.64 -10.39
N PRO A 39 -2.10 5.24 -11.27
CA PRO A 39 -3.01 4.52 -12.18
C PRO A 39 -2.29 4.00 -13.44
N ASN A 40 -1.20 3.24 -13.26
CA ASN A 40 -0.44 2.63 -14.35
C ASN A 40 -0.29 1.13 -14.11
N ALA A 41 -0.75 0.30 -15.06
CA ALA A 41 -0.77 -1.15 -14.88
C ALA A 41 0.64 -1.78 -14.78
N GLY A 42 1.61 -1.25 -15.53
CA GLY A 42 3.00 -1.73 -15.45
C GLY A 42 3.60 -1.45 -14.08
N GLN A 43 3.49 -0.20 -13.61
CA GLN A 43 3.98 0.21 -12.29
C GLN A 43 3.24 -0.50 -11.15
N LEU A 44 1.92 -0.69 -11.29
CA LEU A 44 1.13 -1.44 -10.32
C LEU A 44 1.57 -2.90 -10.25
N ASN A 45 1.78 -3.56 -11.39
CA ASN A 45 2.28 -4.93 -11.41
C ASN A 45 3.67 -5.03 -10.78
N GLU A 46 4.59 -4.15 -11.15
CA GLU A 46 5.94 -4.10 -10.60
C GLU A 46 5.91 -3.89 -9.07
N TYR A 47 5.06 -2.98 -8.61
CA TYR A 47 4.84 -2.73 -7.18
C TYR A 47 4.35 -3.98 -6.45
N ILE A 48 3.28 -4.62 -6.92
CA ILE A 48 2.67 -5.75 -6.20
C ILE A 48 3.40 -7.08 -6.40
N VAL A 49 4.28 -7.21 -7.40
CA VAL A 49 5.00 -8.47 -7.66
C VAL A 49 6.45 -8.41 -7.19
N ARG A 50 7.13 -7.26 -7.35
CA ARG A 50 8.58 -7.16 -7.07
C ARG A 50 8.89 -6.36 -5.82
N TYR A 51 8.27 -5.18 -5.64
CA TYR A 51 8.66 -4.27 -4.56
C TYR A 51 7.96 -4.54 -3.23
N LYS A 52 6.65 -4.75 -3.28
CA LYS A 52 5.78 -5.11 -2.15
C LYS A 52 4.95 -6.33 -2.56
N PRO A 53 5.56 -7.53 -2.61
CA PRO A 53 4.90 -8.74 -3.12
C PRO A 53 3.56 -8.99 -2.43
N TYR A 54 2.47 -9.07 -3.20
CA TYR A 54 1.13 -9.26 -2.66
C TYR A 54 0.96 -10.60 -1.94
N THR A 55 1.85 -11.56 -2.25
CA THR A 55 1.88 -12.88 -1.62
C THR A 55 2.23 -12.81 -0.14
N ASP A 56 2.85 -11.70 0.30
CA ASP A 56 3.19 -11.43 1.69
C ASP A 56 2.08 -10.67 2.42
N TRP A 57 1.04 -10.23 1.70
CA TRP A 57 -0.08 -9.49 2.28
C TRP A 57 -1.10 -10.43 2.93
N GLU A 58 -1.96 -9.85 3.75
CA GLU A 58 -3.07 -10.56 4.37
C GLU A 58 -4.05 -11.09 3.33
N LEU A 59 -4.58 -12.28 3.58
CA LEU A 59 -5.73 -12.78 2.84
C LEU A 59 -6.98 -11.97 3.23
N TRP A 60 -7.94 -11.89 2.31
CA TRP A 60 -9.25 -11.36 2.62
C TRP A 60 -9.82 -12.11 3.85
N PRO A 61 -10.22 -11.39 4.92
CA PRO A 61 -10.63 -12.02 6.18
C PRO A 61 -11.69 -13.11 5.98
N LYS A 62 -11.45 -14.28 6.56
CA LYS A 62 -12.34 -15.46 6.55
C LYS A 62 -12.56 -16.14 5.19
N LYS A 63 -11.82 -15.79 4.13
CA LYS A 63 -11.93 -16.48 2.82
C LYS A 63 -10.98 -17.66 2.67
N GLY A 64 -9.75 -17.55 3.15
CA GLY A 64 -8.70 -18.54 2.87
C GLY A 64 -8.27 -18.54 1.39
N LYS A 65 -7.49 -19.55 1.00
CA LYS A 65 -7.04 -19.77 -0.39
C LYS A 65 -8.02 -20.66 -1.13
N PHE A 66 -8.14 -20.48 -2.45
CA PHE A 66 -8.98 -21.29 -3.35
C PHE A 66 -10.45 -21.39 -2.90
N TYR A 67 -11.04 -20.29 -2.43
CA TYR A 67 -12.47 -20.26 -2.16
C TYR A 67 -13.27 -20.24 -3.48
N GLU A 68 -14.51 -20.69 -3.42
CA GLU A 68 -15.38 -20.76 -4.60
C GLU A 68 -15.54 -19.38 -5.26
N GLY A 69 -15.25 -19.34 -6.55
CA GLY A 69 -15.33 -18.15 -7.39
C GLY A 69 -16.67 -17.99 -8.08
N THR A 70 -16.77 -16.95 -8.89
CA THR A 70 -17.92 -16.73 -9.76
C THR A 70 -17.40 -16.11 -11.05
N GLU A 71 -17.99 -16.52 -12.17
CA GLU A 71 -17.69 -15.93 -13.47
C GLU A 71 -17.85 -14.39 -13.42
N PRO A 72 -16.94 -13.63 -14.05
CA PRO A 72 -15.88 -14.04 -14.96
C PRO A 72 -14.50 -14.30 -14.30
N HIS A 73 -14.44 -14.41 -12.97
CA HIS A 73 -13.17 -14.40 -12.23
C HIS A 73 -12.56 -15.80 -12.01
N GLY A 74 -13.14 -16.84 -12.62
CA GLY A 74 -12.71 -18.22 -12.48
C GLY A 74 -13.47 -18.99 -11.40
N ALA A 75 -13.25 -20.30 -11.38
CA ALA A 75 -13.94 -21.24 -10.51
C ALA A 75 -13.42 -21.19 -9.06
N LEU A 76 -12.14 -20.87 -8.87
CA LEU A 76 -11.51 -20.76 -7.56
C LEU A 76 -10.74 -19.45 -7.46
N LEU A 77 -10.73 -18.86 -6.28
CA LEU A 77 -10.15 -17.56 -6.01
C LEU A 77 -9.26 -17.59 -4.77
N THR A 78 -8.17 -16.84 -4.81
CA THR A 78 -7.47 -16.37 -3.61
C THR A 78 -7.46 -14.85 -3.66
N THR A 79 -7.69 -14.17 -2.54
CA THR A 79 -7.74 -12.71 -2.52
C THR A 79 -6.89 -12.17 -1.40
N PHE A 80 -5.97 -11.28 -1.75
CA PHE A 80 -5.02 -10.60 -0.89
C PHE A 80 -5.39 -9.12 -0.82
N VAL A 81 -5.08 -8.51 0.31
CA VAL A 81 -5.40 -7.11 0.59
C VAL A 81 -4.22 -6.47 1.29
N ASN A 82 -3.77 -5.31 0.79
CA ASN A 82 -2.75 -4.54 1.49
C ASN A 82 -3.31 -3.97 2.81
N ASP A 83 -2.45 -3.42 3.66
CA ASP A 83 -2.82 -2.90 4.98
C ASP A 83 -3.99 -1.90 4.94
N ALA A 84 -3.99 -1.00 3.95
CA ALA A 84 -5.07 -0.02 3.77
C ALA A 84 -6.43 -0.69 3.50
N ALA A 85 -6.45 -1.67 2.59
CA ALA A 85 -7.65 -2.44 2.29
C ALA A 85 -8.06 -3.34 3.48
N PHE A 86 -7.10 -3.97 4.14
CA PHE A 86 -7.34 -4.82 5.30
C PHE A 86 -8.02 -4.05 6.43
N HIS A 87 -7.48 -2.89 6.82
CA HIS A 87 -8.11 -2.03 7.83
C HIS A 87 -9.52 -1.55 7.41
N SER A 88 -9.68 -1.15 6.15
CA SER A 88 -10.97 -0.70 5.60
C SER A 88 -12.07 -1.75 5.75
N ILE A 89 -11.74 -3.04 5.58
CA ILE A 89 -12.69 -4.16 5.70
C ILE A 89 -13.27 -4.24 7.11
N PHE A 90 -12.51 -3.92 8.16
CA PHE A 90 -13.00 -3.96 9.55
C PHE A 90 -13.76 -2.70 9.93
N GLU A 91 -13.35 -1.55 9.39
CA GLU A 91 -14.00 -0.27 9.70
C GLU A 91 -15.39 -0.11 9.10
N LYS A 92 -15.66 -0.80 7.99
CA LYS A 92 -16.96 -0.78 7.29
C LYS A 92 -17.37 0.64 6.83
N LYS A 93 -16.42 1.42 6.33
CA LYS A 93 -16.63 2.80 5.82
C LYS A 93 -16.25 2.98 4.34
N GLY A 94 -16.06 1.87 3.62
CA GLY A 94 -15.52 1.87 2.27
C GLY A 94 -14.01 1.75 2.27
N MET A 95 -13.42 1.59 1.09
CA MET A 95 -11.99 1.39 0.94
C MET A 95 -11.25 2.73 0.98
N TYR A 96 -10.22 2.80 1.82
CA TYR A 96 -9.32 3.95 1.88
C TYR A 96 -8.57 4.16 0.57
N ASP A 97 -8.18 5.41 0.32
CA ASP A 97 -7.19 5.72 -0.70
C ASP A 97 -5.93 4.89 -0.48
N GLY A 98 -5.34 4.36 -1.54
CA GLY A 98 -4.22 3.44 -1.42
C GLY A 98 -4.62 1.96 -1.26
N SER A 99 -5.90 1.63 -1.07
CA SER A 99 -6.36 0.24 -0.95
C SER A 99 -6.12 -0.55 -2.23
N ILE A 100 -5.39 -1.67 -2.13
CA ILE A 100 -5.16 -2.60 -3.24
C ILE A 100 -5.72 -3.96 -2.86
N ILE A 101 -6.58 -4.49 -3.74
CA ILE A 101 -7.14 -5.83 -3.64
C ILE A 101 -6.60 -6.63 -4.82
N VAL A 102 -5.85 -7.68 -4.54
CA VAL A 102 -5.29 -8.59 -5.54
C VAL A 102 -6.04 -9.90 -5.49
N LYS A 103 -6.52 -10.39 -6.63
CA LYS A 103 -7.26 -11.63 -6.74
C LYS A 103 -6.59 -12.53 -7.76
N GLU A 104 -6.08 -13.66 -7.29
CA GLU A 104 -5.66 -14.75 -8.16
C GLU A 104 -6.90 -15.49 -8.65
N ASN A 105 -6.96 -15.71 -9.96
CA ASN A 105 -8.05 -16.41 -10.63
C ASN A 105 -7.55 -17.79 -11.04
N TYR A 106 -8.33 -18.82 -10.70
CA TYR A 106 -8.00 -20.21 -10.99
C TYR A 106 -9.15 -20.94 -11.68
N THR A 107 -8.80 -21.95 -12.46
CA THR A 107 -9.72 -22.99 -12.92
C THR A 107 -10.11 -23.95 -11.78
N ALA A 108 -11.05 -24.86 -12.04
CA ALA A 108 -11.49 -25.86 -11.05
C ALA A 108 -10.37 -26.85 -10.65
N ASP A 109 -9.42 -27.11 -11.55
CA ASP A 109 -8.20 -27.90 -11.32
C ASP A 109 -7.06 -27.08 -10.67
N LYS A 110 -7.35 -25.88 -10.13
CA LYS A 110 -6.40 -25.00 -9.43
C LYS A 110 -5.26 -24.48 -10.33
N LYS A 111 -5.47 -24.40 -11.64
CA LYS A 111 -4.51 -23.76 -12.55
C LYS A 111 -4.70 -22.26 -12.53
N PHE A 112 -3.62 -21.51 -12.29
CA PHE A 112 -3.62 -20.04 -12.33
C PHE A 112 -3.88 -19.56 -13.75
N VAL A 113 -4.81 -18.62 -13.92
CA VAL A 113 -5.21 -18.11 -15.25
C VAL A 113 -5.15 -16.60 -15.38
N ALA A 114 -5.23 -15.85 -14.29
CA ALA A 114 -5.13 -14.40 -14.31
C ALA A 114 -4.91 -13.83 -12.90
N LEU A 115 -4.34 -12.62 -12.87
CA LEU A 115 -4.34 -11.77 -11.69
C LEU A 115 -5.28 -10.59 -11.94
N THR A 116 -6.34 -10.44 -11.14
CA THR A 116 -7.26 -9.29 -11.21
C THR A 116 -7.02 -8.38 -10.02
N VAL A 117 -6.89 -7.08 -10.28
CA VAL A 117 -6.50 -6.09 -9.27
C VAL A 117 -7.45 -4.90 -9.29
N MET A 118 -7.87 -4.49 -8.10
CA MET A 118 -8.58 -3.24 -7.85
C MET A 118 -7.67 -2.35 -7.02
N TYR A 119 -7.43 -1.13 -7.48
CA TYR A 119 -6.62 -0.14 -6.77
C TYR A 119 -7.40 1.17 -6.59
N LYS A 120 -7.64 1.54 -5.33
CA LYS A 120 -8.36 2.76 -4.95
C LYS A 120 -7.43 3.97 -5.03
N ILE A 121 -7.76 4.93 -5.89
CA ILE A 121 -6.97 6.14 -6.13
C ILE A 121 -7.91 7.34 -6.09
N LYS A 122 -7.85 8.11 -5.00
CA LYS A 122 -8.70 9.28 -4.79
C LYS A 122 -8.64 10.25 -5.98
N GLY A 123 -9.81 10.60 -6.52
CA GLY A 123 -9.94 11.52 -7.64
C GLY A 123 -9.67 10.93 -9.02
N TYR A 124 -9.24 9.67 -9.14
CA TYR A 124 -8.96 9.05 -10.44
C TYR A 124 -10.24 8.85 -11.27
N ASN A 125 -11.31 8.38 -10.63
CA ASN A 125 -12.58 8.09 -11.30
C ASN A 125 -13.78 8.26 -10.35
N PRO A 126 -14.12 9.49 -9.92
CA PRO A 126 -15.09 9.70 -8.85
C PRO A 126 -16.48 9.11 -9.15
N ASN A 127 -16.90 9.16 -10.42
CA ASN A 127 -18.18 8.61 -10.87
C ASN A 127 -18.26 7.07 -10.80
N ALA A 128 -17.11 6.40 -10.68
CA ALA A 128 -16.99 4.95 -10.55
C ALA A 128 -16.28 4.53 -9.25
N GLY A 129 -16.37 5.36 -8.20
CA GLY A 129 -15.81 5.04 -6.88
C GLY A 129 -14.28 5.04 -6.85
N ASP A 130 -13.61 5.80 -7.72
CA ASP A 130 -12.15 5.98 -7.68
C ASP A 130 -11.33 4.69 -7.86
N TRP A 131 -11.92 3.68 -8.49
CA TRP A 131 -11.27 2.41 -8.77
C TRP A 131 -10.49 2.44 -10.09
N PHE A 132 -9.20 2.14 -10.01
CA PHE A 132 -8.36 1.67 -11.11
C PHE A 132 -8.44 0.14 -11.17
N TRP A 133 -8.75 -0.39 -12.36
CA TRP A 133 -8.90 -1.82 -12.60
C TRP A 133 -7.70 -2.33 -13.38
N ALA A 134 -7.23 -3.54 -13.09
CA ALA A 134 -6.27 -4.23 -13.95
C ALA A 134 -6.55 -5.73 -13.98
N LYS A 135 -6.29 -6.34 -15.13
CA LYS A 135 -6.20 -7.78 -15.30
C LYS A 135 -4.88 -8.10 -15.98
N TYR A 136 -4.11 -8.98 -15.36
CA TYR A 136 -2.88 -9.51 -15.91
C TYR A 136 -3.08 -10.97 -16.31
N ASP A 137 -2.49 -11.36 -17.43
CA ASP A 137 -2.36 -12.77 -17.81
C ASP A 137 -1.30 -13.48 -16.92
N PRO A 138 -1.11 -14.80 -17.06
CA PRO A 138 -0.13 -15.53 -16.26
C PRO A 138 1.32 -15.05 -16.39
N ASP A 139 1.66 -14.38 -17.49
CA ASP A 139 2.99 -13.82 -17.74
C ASP A 139 3.16 -12.42 -17.12
N GLY A 140 2.12 -11.89 -16.48
CA GLY A 140 2.10 -10.58 -15.84
C GLY A 140 1.80 -9.42 -16.79
N LYS A 141 1.45 -9.69 -18.05
CA LYS A 141 1.09 -8.64 -19.01
C LYS A 141 -0.34 -8.16 -18.77
N ALA A 142 -0.52 -6.85 -18.73
CA ALA A 142 -1.84 -6.25 -18.62
C ALA A 142 -2.66 -6.51 -19.90
N VAL A 143 -3.77 -7.24 -19.76
CA VAL A 143 -4.73 -7.50 -20.84
C VAL A 143 -5.96 -6.58 -20.79
N ALA A 144 -6.18 -5.94 -19.65
CA ALA A 144 -7.12 -4.83 -19.48
C ALA A 144 -6.65 -3.96 -18.31
N SER A 145 -6.76 -2.64 -18.42
CA SER A 145 -6.49 -1.75 -17.27
C SER A 145 -7.13 -0.37 -17.39
N GLY A 146 -7.17 0.38 -16.27
CA GLY A 146 -7.69 1.73 -16.21
C GLY A 146 -9.16 1.78 -15.82
N LYS A 147 -9.95 2.61 -16.52
CA LYS A 147 -11.40 2.75 -16.35
C LYS A 147 -12.12 1.72 -17.21
N VAL A 148 -11.98 0.44 -16.87
CA VAL A 148 -12.49 -0.66 -17.70
C VAL A 148 -14.00 -0.79 -17.54
N ASP A 149 -14.77 -0.43 -18.58
CA ASP A 149 -16.25 -0.40 -18.55
C ASP A 149 -16.87 -1.73 -18.11
N ALA A 150 -16.36 -2.86 -18.59
CA ALA A 150 -16.88 -4.18 -18.20
C ALA A 150 -16.75 -4.44 -16.69
N CYS A 151 -15.62 -4.04 -16.09
CA CYS A 151 -15.38 -4.15 -14.65
C CYS A 151 -16.30 -3.20 -13.89
N ILE A 152 -16.34 -1.93 -14.30
CA ILE A 152 -17.16 -0.88 -13.67
C ILE A 152 -18.64 -1.26 -13.70
N ASN A 153 -19.16 -1.66 -14.85
CA ASN A 153 -20.58 -1.96 -15.04
C ASN A 153 -21.02 -3.14 -14.16
N CYS A 154 -20.24 -4.22 -14.08
CA CYS A 154 -20.57 -5.35 -13.21
C CYS A 154 -20.47 -4.97 -11.73
N HIS A 155 -19.38 -4.31 -11.32
CA HIS A 155 -19.15 -3.92 -9.94
C HIS A 155 -20.05 -2.78 -9.45
N SER A 156 -20.64 -2.01 -10.36
CA SER A 156 -21.59 -0.95 -10.04
C SER A 156 -22.86 -1.46 -9.33
N LYS A 157 -23.17 -2.76 -9.44
CA LYS A 157 -24.24 -3.41 -8.69
C LYS A 157 -23.99 -3.46 -7.17
N LYS A 158 -22.76 -3.15 -6.76
CA LYS A 158 -22.32 -3.03 -5.36
C LYS A 158 -21.81 -1.63 -5.03
N LYS A 159 -22.33 -0.58 -5.69
CA LYS A 159 -21.99 0.82 -5.39
C LYS A 159 -22.16 1.17 -3.91
N ASP A 160 -23.22 0.64 -3.29
CA ASP A 160 -23.53 0.76 -1.86
C ASP A 160 -22.51 0.07 -0.95
N ASN A 161 -21.73 -0.88 -1.49
CA ASN A 161 -20.66 -1.60 -0.81
C ASN A 161 -19.29 -1.32 -1.44
N ASP A 162 -19.09 -0.08 -1.91
CA ASP A 162 -17.86 0.39 -2.54
C ASP A 162 -17.32 -0.52 -3.67
N TYR A 163 -18.22 -0.98 -4.54
CA TYR A 163 -17.92 -1.84 -5.70
C TYR A 163 -17.38 -3.24 -5.32
N ILE A 164 -17.46 -3.64 -4.05
CA ILE A 164 -16.90 -4.91 -3.57
C ILE A 164 -17.98 -6.00 -3.47
N PHE A 165 -17.69 -7.17 -4.03
CA PHE A 165 -18.50 -8.39 -3.86
C PHE A 165 -17.94 -9.36 -2.81
N THR A 166 -16.65 -9.29 -2.51
CA THR A 166 -15.97 -10.35 -1.73
C THR A 166 -16.44 -10.39 -0.27
N GLY A 167 -16.82 -9.24 0.29
CA GLY A 167 -17.44 -9.11 1.60
C GLY A 167 -17.99 -7.71 1.83
N GLU A 168 -18.71 -7.52 2.92
CA GLU A 168 -19.20 -6.20 3.32
C GLU A 168 -18.03 -5.30 3.71
N VAL A 169 -17.99 -4.08 3.20
CA VAL A 169 -17.00 -3.04 3.52
C VAL A 169 -17.67 -1.70 3.81
N MET A 170 -19.00 -1.64 3.72
CA MET A 170 -19.85 -0.54 4.15
C MET A 170 -20.86 -1.07 5.16
N LYS A 171 -21.23 -0.27 6.16
CA LYS A 171 -22.38 -0.58 7.02
C LYS A 171 -23.67 -0.43 6.20
N LYS A 172 -24.57 -1.39 6.35
CA LYS A 172 -25.94 -1.32 5.83
C LYS A 172 -26.78 -0.36 6.66
#